data_AF-A0A3M1P7D1-F1
#
_entry.id   AF-A0A3M1P7D1-F1
#
_cell.length_a   1.000
_cell.length_b   1.000
_cell.length_c   1.000
_cell.angle_alpha   90.00
_cell.angle_beta   90.00
_cell.angle_gamma   90.00
#
_symmetry.space_group_name_H-M   'P 1'
#
loop_
_entity.id
_entity.type
_entity.pdbx_description
1 polymer ?
#
loop_
_entity_poly.entity_id
_entity_poly.type
_entity_poly.pdbx_seq_one_letter_code
_entity_poly.pdbx_strand_id
1 'polypeptide(L)' 'MGIEAMEGLTNGTFVEFSSTGHGAIVASQCAKDIDVAFVNNPKQVPNTSCTADLFPQFVLLPAE' A
#
# COMPACT_ATOMS: atom_id res chain seq x y z
N MET A 1 5.91 -5.24 11.54
CA MET A 1 7.08 -4.99 10.68
C MET A 1 7.07 -3.60 10.05
N GLY A 2 6.14 -3.28 9.12
CA GLY A 2 6.14 -1.96 8.47
C GLY A 2 5.81 -0.79 9.41
N ILE A 3 4.82 -0.94 10.30
CA ILE A 3 4.45 0.09 11.29
C ILE A 3 5.59 0.34 12.30
N GLU A 4 6.26 -0.70 12.78
CA GLU A 4 7.42 -0.55 13.69
C GLU A 4 8.58 0.19 13.01
N ALA A 5 8.79 -0.03 11.71
CA ALA A 5 9.80 0.70 10.94
C ALA A 5 9.50 2.21 10.79
N MET A 6 8.26 2.64 11.05
CA MET A 6 7.85 4.04 11.03
C MET A 6 8.15 4.78 12.33
N GLU A 7 8.53 4.07 13.39
CA GLU A 7 8.79 4.70 14.68
C GLU A 7 9.91 5.75 14.58
N GLY A 8 9.62 6.96 15.07
CA GLY A 8 10.55 8.09 15.01
C GLY A 8 10.54 8.87 13.67
N LEU A 9 9.88 8.38 12.62
CA LEU A 9 9.70 9.13 11.38
C LEU A 9 8.57 10.15 11.53
N THR A 10 8.93 11.41 11.77
CA THR A 10 7.96 12.50 12.01
C THR A 10 7.17 12.95 10.78
N ASN A 11 7.61 12.57 9.58
CA ASN A 11 6.96 12.88 8.31
C ASN A 11 6.83 11.65 7.39
N GLY A 12 6.74 10.45 7.97
CA GLY A 12 6.56 9.22 7.22
C GLY A 12 5.09 8.96 6.86
N THR A 13 4.85 8.30 5.73
CA THR A 13 3.54 7.71 5.40
C THR A 13 3.66 6.19 5.30
N PHE A 14 2.78 5.46 6.00
CA PHE A 14 2.67 4.01 5.90
C PHE A 14 1.56 3.64 4.91
N VAL A 15 1.84 2.70 4.01
CA VAL A 15 0.87 2.17 3.04
C VAL A 15 0.95 0.65 3.04
N GLU A 16 -0.19 0.01 3.24
CA GLU A 16 -0.30 -1.46 3.26
C GLU A 16 -0.76 -2.01 1.92
N PHE A 17 -0.12 -3.08 1.46
CA PHE A 17 -0.43 -3.81 0.23
C PHE A 17 -0.80 -5.25 0.59
N SER A 18 -2.10 -5.52 0.81
CA SER A 18 -2.59 -6.77 1.40
C SER A 18 -2.38 -8.02 0.53
N SER A 19 -2.29 -7.86 -0.80
CA SER A 19 -2.11 -8.97 -1.75
C SER A 19 -0.65 -9.39 -1.98
N THR A 20 0.33 -8.62 -1.49
CA THR A 20 1.73 -8.80 -1.86
C THR A 20 2.66 -8.67 -0.66
N GLY A 21 3.61 -9.61 -0.53
CA GLY A 21 4.68 -9.58 0.47
C GLY A 21 5.89 -8.76 0.04
N HIS A 22 7.09 -9.30 0.28
CA HIS A 22 8.36 -8.64 -0.02
C HIS A 22 8.44 -8.20 -1.50
N GLY A 23 8.72 -6.92 -1.74
CA GLY A 23 8.81 -6.38 -3.11
C GLY A 23 7.50 -5.83 -3.70
N ALA A 24 6.59 -5.30 -2.88
CA ALA A 24 5.34 -4.67 -3.32
C ALA A 24 5.52 -3.68 -4.50
N ILE A 25 6.59 -2.89 -4.48
CA ILE A 25 6.95 -1.92 -5.53
C ILE A 25 7.16 -2.57 -6.90
N VAL A 26 7.70 -3.80 -6.95
CA VAL A 26 7.96 -4.49 -8.22
C VAL A 26 6.66 -5.09 -8.78
N ALA A 27 5.84 -5.65 -7.89
CA ALA A 27 4.66 -6.44 -8.23
C ALA A 27 3.37 -5.62 -8.43
N SER A 28 3.25 -4.44 -7.82
CA SER A 28 2.03 -3.63 -7.85
C SER A 28 2.23 -2.33 -8.61
N GLN A 29 1.38 -2.06 -9.61
CA GLN A 29 1.38 -0.77 -10.29
C GLN A 29 0.95 0.37 -9.34
N CYS A 30 -0.01 0.10 -8.45
CA CYS A 30 -0.42 1.03 -7.40
C CYS A 30 0.77 1.43 -6.51
N ALA A 31 1.66 0.49 -6.15
CA ALA A 31 2.87 0.81 -5.38
C ALA A 31 3.83 1.73 -6.16
N LYS A 32 4.08 1.42 -7.45
CA LYS A 32 4.95 2.24 -8.30
C LYS A 32 4.44 3.67 -8.43
N ASP A 33 3.13 3.85 -8.61
CA ASP A 33 2.54 5.17 -8.79
C ASP A 33 2.61 6.01 -7.50
N ILE A 34 2.37 5.38 -6.34
CA ILE A 34 2.52 5.99 -5.02
C ILE A 34 3.98 6.40 -4.78
N ASP A 35 4.94 5.53 -5.09
CA ASP A 35 6.37 5.82 -4.92
C ASP A 35 6.82 6.98 -5.81
N VAL A 36 6.42 6.99 -7.09
CA VAL A 36 6.73 8.10 -8.01
C VAL A 36 6.10 9.40 -7.52
N ALA A 37 4.86 9.37 -7.02
CA ALA A 37 4.22 10.55 -6.43
C ALA A 37 4.99 11.10 -5.22
N PHE A 38 5.45 10.20 -4.33
CA PHE A 38 6.29 10.59 -3.18
C PHE A 38 7.64 11.17 -3.62
N VAL A 39 8.34 10.55 -4.58
CA VAL A 39 9.62 11.06 -5.10
C VAL A 39 9.45 12.44 -5.73
N ASN A 40 8.37 12.66 -6.48
CA ASN A 40 8.09 13.93 -7.13
C ASN A 40 7.70 15.04 -6.14
N ASN A 41 6.98 14.71 -5.05
CA ASN A 41 6.61 15.66 -4.02
C ASN A 41 6.54 15.02 -2.62
N PRO A 42 7.68 14.89 -1.91
CA PRO A 42 7.74 14.15 -0.65
C PRO A 42 7.05 14.85 0.53
N LYS A 43 6.61 16.10 0.35
CA LYS A 43 5.82 16.85 1.36
C LYS A 43 4.33 16.63 1.22
N GLN A 44 3.88 16.06 0.11
CA GLN A 44 2.48 15.77 -0.15
C GLN A 44 2.19 14.33 0.24
N VAL A 45 1.10 14.12 0.99
CA VAL A 45 0.61 12.77 1.28
C VAL A 45 0.16 12.14 -0.04
N PRO A 46 0.73 11.00 -0.46
CA PRO A 46 0.36 10.36 -1.71
C PRO A 46 -1.06 9.81 -1.66
N ASN A 47 -1.73 9.76 -2.82
CA ASN A 47 -3.04 9.13 -2.92
C ASN A 47 -2.88 7.60 -2.90
N THR A 48 -3.47 6.95 -1.90
CA THR A 48 -3.36 5.50 -1.70
C THR A 48 -4.65 4.73 -2.00
N SER A 49 -5.67 5.37 -2.57
CA SER A 49 -6.98 4.73 -2.77
C SER A 49 -6.95 3.46 -3.62
N CYS A 50 -5.95 3.29 -4.49
CA CYS A 50 -5.78 2.09 -5.31
C CYS A 50 -5.46 0.82 -4.49
N THR A 51 -5.09 0.93 -3.22
CA THR A 51 -4.85 -0.25 -2.37
C THR A 51 -6.15 -0.97 -2.00
N ALA A 52 -7.30 -0.31 -2.09
CA ALA A 52 -8.61 -0.92 -1.83
C ALA A 52 -8.88 -2.10 -2.77
N ASP A 53 -8.44 -2.00 -4.03
CA ASP A 53 -8.62 -3.04 -5.05
C ASP A 53 -7.72 -4.27 -4.82
N LEU A 54 -6.74 -4.17 -3.92
CA LEU A 54 -5.82 -5.25 -3.58
C LEU A 54 -6.39 -6.19 -2.52
N PHE A 55 -7.44 -5.78 -1.80
CA PHE A 55 -8.06 -6.63 -0.81
C PHE A 55 -8.87 -7.74 -1.49
N PRO A 56 -8.58 -9.02 -1.19
CA PRO A 56 -9.36 -10.12 -1.75
C PRO A 56 -10.80 -10.05 -1.26
N GLN A 57 -11.75 -10.19 -2.18
CA GLN A 57 -13.16 -10.37 -1.82
C GLN A 57 -13.40 -11.81 -1.43
N PHE A 58 -13.66 -12.04 -0.15
CA PHE A 58 -14.08 -13.36 0.34
C PHE A 58 -15.57 -13.54 0.06
N VAL A 59 -15.90 -14.50 -0.79
CA VAL A 59 -17.28 -14.92 -1.05
C VAL A 59 -17.56 -16.22 -0.31
N LEU A 60 -18.64 -16.25 0.47
CA LEU A 60 -19.18 -17.51 0.98
C LEU A 60 -19.96 -18.17 -0.16
N LEU A 61 -19.64 -19.43 -0.46
CA LEU A 61 -20.46 -20.22 -1.36
C LEU A 61 -21.85 -20.42 -0.73
N PRO A 62 -22.93 -20.46 -1.53
CA PRO A 62 -24.26 -20.83 -1.02
C PRO A 62 -24.19 -22.17 -0.27
N ALA A 63 -24.86 -22.27 0.87
CA ALA A 63 -25.04 -23.54 1.55
C ALA A 63 -25.93 -24.45 0.68
N GLU A 64 -25.50 -25.70 0.47
CA GLU A 64 -26.27 -26.75 -0.21
C GLU A 64 -27.50 -27.17 0.61
#